data_AF-A0A9E1T810-F1
#
_entry.id   AF-A0A9E1T810-F1
#
_cell.length_a   1.000
_cell.length_b   1.000
_cell.length_c   1.000
_cell.angle_alpha   90.00
_cell.angle_beta   90.00
_cell.angle_gamma   90.00
#
_symmetry.space_group_name_H-M   'P 1'
#
loop_
_entity.id
_entity.type
_entity.pdbx_description
1 polymer ?
#
loop_
_entity_poly.entity_id
_entity_poly.type
_entity_poly.pdbx_seq_one_letter_code
_entity_poly.pdbx_strand_id
1 'polypeptide(L)'
;MAGELSPIDKAKFVAAKRAAQYVEDGMRVGLGTGSTAAWLVRCLGEHVRNDGLRIKGVPTSTRTAELAREVGLDIVSLDEAKWLDIT
;
A
#
# COMPACT_ATOMS: atom_id res chain seq x y z
N MET A 1 -16.16 20.16 -3.09
CA MET A 1 -15.24 20.60 -2.03
C MET A 1 -14.80 19.36 -1.28
N ALA A 2 -13.52 19.00 -1.34
CA ALA A 2 -12.99 17.90 -0.54
C ALA A 2 -13.16 18.30 0.93
N GLY A 3 -14.07 17.65 1.64
CA GLY A 3 -14.26 17.88 3.06
C GLY A 3 -12.92 17.66 3.76
N GLU A 4 -12.54 18.60 4.60
CA GLU A 4 -11.30 18.55 5.36
C GLU A 4 -11.25 17.22 6.14
N LEU A 5 -10.18 16.44 5.97
CA LEU A 5 -10.02 15.18 6.68
C LEU A 5 -10.14 15.41 8.19
N SER A 6 -10.79 14.48 8.90
CA SER A 6 -10.79 14.50 10.36
C SER A 6 -9.34 14.47 10.88
N PRO A 7 -9.04 15.01 12.09
CA PRO A 7 -7.70 14.93 12.65
C PRO A 7 -7.13 13.51 12.70
N ILE A 8 -7.99 12.52 12.97
CA ILE A 8 -7.63 11.11 13.01
C ILE A 8 -7.27 10.62 11.60
N ASP A 9 -8.07 10.93 10.58
CA ASP A 9 -7.79 10.47 9.22
C ASP A 9 -6.57 11.16 8.62
N LYS A 10 -6.33 12.42 9.00
CA LYS A 10 -5.09 13.14 8.66
C LYS A 10 -3.87 12.44 9.27
N ALA A 11 -3.93 12.02 10.54
CA ALA A 11 -2.85 11.28 11.18
C ALA A 11 -2.57 9.94 10.47
N LYS A 12 -3.63 9.20 10.13
CA LYS A 12 -3.50 7.94 9.36
C LYS A 12 -2.86 8.17 8.00
N PHE A 13 -3.31 9.20 7.27
CA PHE A 13 -2.77 9.54 5.96
C PHE A 13 -1.28 9.91 6.03
N VAL A 14 -0.89 10.75 6.99
CA VAL A 14 0.53 11.16 7.15
C VAL A 14 1.41 9.97 7.50
N ALA A 15 0.95 9.09 8.41
CA ALA A 15 1.68 7.87 8.76
C ALA A 15 1.86 6.95 7.54
N ALA A 16 0.78 6.71 6.79
CA ALA A 16 0.80 5.91 5.58
C ALA A 16 1.72 6.50 4.49
N LYS A 17 1.63 7.81 4.25
CA LYS A 17 2.45 8.50 3.26
C LYS A 17 3.94 8.41 3.61
N ARG A 18 4.29 8.53 4.90
CA ARG A 18 5.68 8.37 5.33
C ARG A 18 6.14 6.91 5.21
N ALA A 19 5.29 5.94 5.56
CA ALA A 19 5.60 4.53 5.43
C ALA A 19 5.86 4.12 3.96
N ALA A 20 5.11 4.66 3.00
CA ALA A 20 5.29 4.40 1.58
C ALA A 20 6.70 4.76 1.07
N GLN A 21 7.38 5.73 1.69
CA GLN A 21 8.72 6.17 1.30
C GLN A 21 9.83 5.20 1.66
N TYR A 22 9.56 4.18 2.48
CA TYR A 22 10.51 3.10 2.78
C TYR A 22 10.42 1.94 1.79
N VAL A 23 9.46 1.98 0.86
CA VAL A 23 9.29 0.95 -0.15
C VAL A 23 10.11 1.31 -1.37
N GLU A 24 10.99 0.39 -1.77
CA GLU A 24 11.90 0.54 -2.91
C GLU A 24 11.51 -0.40 -4.06
N ASP A 25 12.03 -0.10 -5.25
CA ASP A 25 11.78 -0.92 -6.45
C ASP A 25 12.25 -2.36 -6.25
N GLY A 26 11.43 -3.32 -6.68
CA GLY A 26 11.69 -4.76 -6.58
C GLY A 26 11.32 -5.40 -5.25
N MET A 27 10.90 -4.63 -4.23
CA MET A 27 10.52 -5.18 -2.92
C MET A 27 9.24 -6.03 -2.97
N ARG A 28 9.19 -7.03 -2.08
CA ARG A 28 8.01 -7.83 -1.71
C ARG A 28 7.44 -7.25 -0.42
N VAL A 29 6.27 -6.64 -0.50
CA VAL A 29 5.72 -5.80 0.56
C VAL A 29 4.48 -6.48 1.14
N GLY A 30 4.48 -6.76 2.44
CA GLY A 30 3.28 -7.16 3.16
C GLY A 30 2.27 -6.01 3.20
N LEU A 31 1.02 -6.27 2.83
CA LEU A 31 -0.05 -5.27 2.87
C LEU A 31 -1.03 -5.59 4.00
N GLY A 32 -0.95 -4.79 5.07
CA GLY A 32 -1.84 -4.87 6.22
C GLY A 32 -3.31 -4.58 5.88
N THR A 33 -4.18 -4.69 6.89
CA THR A 33 -5.62 -4.39 6.77
C THR A 33 -6.02 -3.28 7.73
N GLY A 34 -6.96 -2.42 7.31
CA GLY A 34 -7.50 -1.33 8.13
C GLY A 34 -7.45 0.02 7.43
N SER A 35 -8.07 1.04 8.04
CA SER A 35 -8.19 2.37 7.42
C SER A 35 -6.85 3.06 7.16
N THR A 36 -5.83 2.85 8.00
CA THR A 36 -4.47 3.36 7.78
C THR A 36 -3.75 2.61 6.65
N ALA A 37 -3.83 1.28 6.64
CA ALA A 37 -3.22 0.47 5.57
C ALA A 37 -3.85 0.77 4.20
N ALA A 38 -5.16 1.07 4.15
CA ALA A 38 -5.81 1.51 2.92
C ALA A 38 -5.20 2.81 2.37
N TRP A 39 -4.80 3.75 3.23
CA TRP A 39 -4.05 4.93 2.79
C TRP A 39 -2.66 4.56 2.25
N LEU A 40 -1.96 3.62 2.90
CA LEU A 40 -0.64 3.17 2.45
C LEU A 40 -0.73 2.57 1.04
N VAL A 41 -1.69 1.67 0.82
CA VAL A 41 -1.92 1.05 -0.49
C VAL A 41 -2.20 2.10 -1.57
N ARG A 42 -3.00 3.12 -1.26
CA ARG A 42 -3.28 4.23 -2.19
C ARG A 42 -2.01 5.03 -2.51
N CYS A 43 -1.19 5.34 -1.52
CA CYS A 43 0.10 6.03 -1.72
C CYS A 43 1.06 5.18 -2.58
N LEU A 44 1.17 3.87 -2.31
CA LEU A 44 1.99 2.97 -3.13
C LEU A 44 1.51 2.94 -4.58
N GLY A 45 0.18 2.89 -4.81
CA GLY A 45 -0.37 2.98 -6.16
C GLY A 45 -0.10 4.33 -6.84
N GLU A 46 -0.02 5.44 -6.09
CA GLU A 46 0.44 6.72 -6.65
C GLU A 46 1.91 6.65 -7.08
N HIS A 47 2.79 6.05 -6.28
CA HIS A 47 4.20 5.86 -6.65
C HIS A 47 4.37 4.93 -7.87
N VAL A 48 3.56 3.88 -7.99
CA VAL A 48 3.54 3.03 -9.20
C VAL A 48 3.19 3.86 -10.43
N ARG A 49 2.12 4.66 -10.36
CA ARG A 49 1.63 5.43 -11.51
C ARG A 49 2.52 6.62 -11.88
N ASN A 50 3.05 7.33 -10.88
CA ASN A 50 3.75 8.59 -11.09
C ASN A 50 5.27 8.40 -11.22
N ASP A 51 5.83 7.47 -10.44
CA ASP A 51 7.28 7.28 -10.32
C ASP A 51 7.76 5.96 -10.94
N GLY A 52 6.84 5.10 -11.40
CA GLY A 52 7.16 3.82 -12.02
C GLY A 52 7.65 2.75 -11.05
N LEU A 53 7.33 2.89 -9.76
CA LEU A 53 7.65 1.91 -8.72
C LEU A 53 7.08 0.53 -9.08
N ARG A 54 7.91 -0.53 -9.02
CA ARG A 54 7.49 -1.92 -9.23
C ARG A 54 7.72 -2.73 -7.97
N ILE A 55 6.64 -3.19 -7.34
CA ILE A 55 6.69 -4.05 -6.16
C ILE A 55 5.71 -5.22 -6.30
N LYS A 56 5.94 -6.26 -5.50
CA LYS A 56 4.97 -7.35 -5.32
C LYS A 56 4.29 -7.19 -3.97
N GLY A 57 2.99 -6.91 -3.95
CA GLY A 57 2.22 -6.79 -2.73
C GLY A 57 1.67 -8.15 -2.27
N VAL A 58 1.74 -8.42 -0.96
CA VAL A 58 1.18 -9.62 -0.32
C VAL A 58 0.10 -9.23 0.69
N PRO A 59 -1.19 -9.26 0.31
CA PRO A 59 -2.27 -8.76 1.14
C PRO A 59 -2.68 -9.72 2.26
N THR A 60 -3.03 -9.15 3.41
CA THR A 60 -3.54 -9.88 4.59
C THR A 60 -5.05 -10.09 4.57
N SER A 61 -5.78 -9.48 3.62
CA SER A 61 -7.22 -9.66 3.45
C SER A 61 -7.67 -9.44 2.01
N THR A 62 -8.82 -10.02 1.64
CA THR A 62 -9.46 -9.82 0.32
C THR A 62 -9.71 -8.34 0.03
N ARG A 63 -10.18 -7.59 1.04
CA ARG A 63 -10.42 -6.15 0.91
C ARG A 63 -9.15 -5.37 0.56
N THR A 64 -8.03 -5.67 1.21
CA THR A 64 -6.74 -5.05 0.87
C THR A 64 -6.28 -5.47 -0.53
N ALA A 65 -6.47 -6.75 -0.89
CA ALA A 65 -6.13 -7.26 -2.21
C ALA A 65 -6.91 -6.58 -3.34
N GLU A 66 -8.22 -6.37 -3.16
CA GLU A 66 -9.08 -5.63 -4.10
C GLU A 66 -8.59 -4.21 -4.28
N LEU A 67 -8.42 -3.45 -3.19
CA LEU A 67 -7.91 -2.08 -3.24
C LEU A 67 -6.54 -1.99 -3.91
N ALA A 68 -5.65 -2.95 -3.63
CA ALA A 68 -4.31 -2.94 -4.20
C ALA A 68 -4.34 -3.15 -5.71
N ARG A 69 -5.20 -4.05 -6.21
CA ARG A 69 -5.42 -4.22 -7.66
C ARG A 69 -6.03 -2.97 -8.30
N GLU A 70 -7.01 -2.34 -7.65
CA GLU A 70 -7.64 -1.11 -8.15
C GLU A 70 -6.64 0.03 -8.37
N VAL A 71 -5.62 0.12 -7.52
CA VAL A 71 -4.60 1.17 -7.63
C VAL A 71 -3.40 0.78 -8.51
N GLY A 72 -3.43 -0.42 -9.10
CA GLY A 72 -2.44 -0.88 -10.07
C GLY A 72 -1.23 -1.61 -9.49
N LEU A 73 -1.32 -2.14 -8.27
CA LEU A 73 -0.25 -2.95 -7.69
C LEU A 73 -0.27 -4.39 -8.23
N ASP A 74 0.90 -4.97 -8.47
CA ASP A 74 1.06 -6.40 -8.69
C ASP A 74 0.91 -7.14 -7.35
N ILE A 75 0.08 -8.17 -7.33
CA ILE A 75 -0.31 -8.87 -6.10
C ILE A 75 -0.05 -10.36 -6.24
N VAL A 76 0.64 -10.91 -5.25
CA VAL A 76 0.99 -12.33 -5.16
C VAL A 76 0.61 -12.87 -3.78
N SER A 77 0.46 -14.18 -3.67
CA SER A 77 0.34 -14.88 -2.40
C SER A 77 1.68 -14.92 -1.66
N LEU A 78 1.63 -15.16 -0.35
CA LEU A 78 2.86 -15.36 0.44
C LEU A 78 3.66 -16.57 -0.06
N ASP A 79 2.97 -17.63 -0.48
CA ASP A 79 3.59 -18.85 -1.01
C ASP A 79 4.34 -18.60 -2.33
N GLU A 80 3.87 -17.68 -3.16
CA GLU A 80 4.56 -17.24 -4.39
C GLU A 80 5.72 -16.29 -4.07
N ALA A 81 5.54 -15.39 -3.11
CA ALA A 81 6.55 -14.41 -2.72
C ALA A 81 7.78 -15.04 -2.04
N LYS A 82 7.60 -16.15 -1.32
CA LYS A 82 8.58 -16.89 -0.50
C LYS A 82 9.08 -16.14 0.74
N TRP A 83 9.34 -14.84 0.64
CA TRP A 83 9.69 -13.97 1.76
C TRP A 83 9.15 -12.55 1.53
N LEU A 84 9.17 -11.73 2.58
CA LEU A 84 8.80 -10.31 2.53
C LEU A 84 10.00 -9.47 2.93
N ASP A 85 10.27 -8.40 2.18
CA ASP A 85 11.35 -7.46 2.48
C ASP A 85 10.92 -6.48 3.59
N ILE A 86 9.62 -6.16 3.63
CA ILE A 86 9.00 -5.30 4.66
C ILE A 86 7.51 -5.64 4.84
N THR A 87 6.95 -5.35 6.02
CA THR A 87 5.52 -5.47 6.37
C THR A 87 5.01 -4.27 7.13
#